data_AF-A0A1Y3WMN7-F1
#
_entry.id   AF-A0A1Y3WMN7-F1
#
_cell.length_a   1.000
_cell.length_b   1.000
_cell.length_c   1.000
_cell.angle_alpha   90.00
_cell.angle_beta   90.00
_cell.angle_gamma   90.00
#
_symmetry.space_group_name_H-M   'P 1'
#
loop_
_entity.id
_entity.type
_entity.pdbx_description
1 polymer ?
#
loop_
_entity_poly.entity_id
_entity_poly.type
_entity_poly.pdbx_seq_one_letter_code
_entity_poly.pdbx_strand_id
1 'polypeptide(L)'
;MRNLVYVIIALFAVAACSHDPDYVLSEKKMVDLLVDVHKAEAVIESNYNIYNNDADKKKLREAVFLKHGITQEQFDTNLVWYGHHIEEYMTIYEQVIERLKAENEEAKKLLAEDNSQTMSQPGDSVDVWKQTRAHVFDTRQATNLLTFDIAPDENFHTRDYFELRFKVLLLPKLAVKPQVYMAIRHSNNDVVYNQVDVTREGWCTLPLQSDSVSSLLRLYGYVVLPVQPVQGKLYIDSISLVRRHYNDRFPQVSTQKSLPESPDHEQHRNWQGALKRIKIDS
;
A
#
# COMPACT_ATOMS: atom_id res chain seq x y z
N MET A 1 -60.40 -2.14 33.05
CA MET A 1 -59.43 -3.22 32.74
C MET A 1 -58.82 -3.10 31.35
N ARG A 2 -59.59 -2.74 30.30
CA ARG A 2 -59.07 -2.59 28.92
C ARG A 2 -57.95 -1.55 28.76
N ASN A 3 -58.02 -0.43 29.49
CA ASN A 3 -57.02 0.65 29.41
C ASN A 3 -55.70 0.32 30.12
N LEU A 4 -55.72 -0.61 31.08
CA LEU A 4 -54.53 -1.02 31.84
C LEU A 4 -53.66 -1.98 31.01
N VAL A 5 -54.29 -2.77 30.14
CA VAL A 5 -53.62 -3.66 29.18
C VAL A 5 -52.84 -2.84 28.14
N TYR A 6 -53.39 -1.75 27.63
CA TYR A 6 -52.67 -0.88 26.69
C TYR A 6 -51.48 -0.16 27.33
N VAL A 7 -51.58 0.22 28.61
CA VAL A 7 -50.45 0.81 29.35
C VAL A 7 -49.34 -0.22 29.57
N ILE A 8 -49.67 -1.47 29.90
CA ILE A 8 -48.69 -2.55 30.09
C ILE A 8 -48.02 -2.93 28.75
N ILE A 9 -48.78 -2.99 27.65
CA ILE A 9 -48.22 -3.25 26.31
C ILE A 9 -47.31 -2.11 25.85
N ALA A 10 -47.69 -0.84 26.13
CA ALA A 10 -46.83 0.30 25.87
C ALA A 10 -45.58 0.30 26.75
N LEU A 11 -45.66 -0.17 28.00
CA LEU A 11 -44.51 -0.31 28.91
C LEU A 11 -43.53 -1.41 28.45
N PHE A 12 -44.03 -2.51 27.88
CA PHE A 12 -43.21 -3.59 27.32
C PHE A 12 -42.54 -3.21 25.99
N ALA A 13 -43.14 -2.32 25.20
CA ALA A 13 -42.55 -1.84 23.95
C ALA A 13 -41.30 -0.95 24.16
N VAL A 14 -41.12 -0.35 25.33
CA VAL A 14 -39.93 0.45 25.67
C VAL A 14 -38.81 -0.39 26.29
N ALA A 15 -39.07 -1.67 26.62
CA ALA A 15 -38.08 -2.58 27.21
C ALA A 15 -37.24 -3.34 26.17
N ALA A 16 -37.49 -3.14 24.88
CA ALA A 16 -36.64 -3.65 23.79
C ALA A 16 -35.50 -2.67 23.49
N CYS A 17 -34.76 -2.24 24.51
CA CYS A 17 -33.44 -1.66 24.32
C CYS A 17 -32.43 -2.81 24.40
N SER A 18 -31.81 -3.16 23.27
CA SER A 18 -30.59 -3.97 23.27
C SER A 18 -29.49 -3.13 23.94
N HIS A 19 -29.31 -3.33 25.24
CA HIS A 19 -28.21 -2.73 25.98
C HIS A 19 -27.04 -3.69 25.87
N ASP A 20 -26.12 -3.39 24.95
CA ASP A 20 -24.85 -4.10 24.90
C ASP A 20 -24.15 -3.96 26.25
N PRO A 21 -23.44 -5.00 26.73
CA PRO A 21 -22.70 -4.89 27.96
C PRO A 21 -21.72 -3.72 27.94
N ASP A 22 -21.58 -2.98 29.04
CA ASP A 22 -20.77 -1.75 29.10
C ASP A 22 -19.27 -1.95 28.74
N TYR A 23 -18.79 -3.20 28.71
CA TYR A 23 -17.43 -3.55 28.31
C TYR A 23 -17.24 -3.69 26.78
N VAL A 24 -18.34 -3.71 26.03
CA VAL A 24 -18.33 -3.82 24.56
C VAL A 24 -18.09 -2.43 23.96
N LEU A 25 -17.08 -2.35 23.10
CA LEU A 25 -16.79 -1.18 22.29
C LEU A 25 -17.93 -0.98 21.32
N SER A 26 -18.40 0.25 21.19
CA SER A 26 -19.37 0.57 20.15
C SER A 26 -18.81 0.32 18.77
N GLU A 27 -19.70 0.05 17.81
CA GLU A 27 -19.38 -0.19 16.40
C GLU A 27 -18.34 0.81 15.86
N LYS A 28 -18.59 2.12 16.05
CA LYS A 28 -17.68 3.19 15.63
C LYS A 28 -16.29 3.06 16.24
N LYS A 29 -16.19 2.80 17.55
CA LYS A 29 -14.90 2.63 18.23
C LYS A 29 -14.17 1.39 17.72
N MET A 30 -14.90 0.32 17.44
CA MET A 30 -14.33 -0.89 16.87
C MET A 30 -13.82 -0.67 15.44
N VAL A 31 -14.56 0.06 14.59
CA VAL A 31 -14.09 0.46 13.25
C VAL A 31 -12.81 1.29 13.34
N ASP A 32 -12.80 2.33 14.18
CA ASP A 32 -11.64 3.21 14.39
C ASP A 32 -10.41 2.40 14.84
N LEU A 33 -10.60 1.46 15.76
CA LEU A 33 -9.56 0.57 16.26
C LEU A 33 -9.04 -0.37 15.17
N LEU A 34 -9.92 -1.11 14.49
CA LEU A 34 -9.53 -2.10 13.49
C LEU A 34 -8.82 -1.48 12.29
N VAL A 35 -9.20 -0.28 11.88
CA VAL A 35 -8.48 0.49 10.85
C VAL A 35 -7.02 0.71 11.27
N ASP A 36 -6.77 1.15 12.50
CA ASP A 36 -5.41 1.38 12.98
C ASP A 36 -4.64 0.07 13.24
N VAL A 37 -5.31 -0.99 13.68
CA VAL A 37 -4.71 -2.33 13.81
C VAL A 37 -4.23 -2.82 12.45
N HIS A 38 -5.05 -2.75 11.41
CA HIS A 38 -4.67 -3.19 10.06
C HIS A 38 -3.55 -2.34 9.46
N LYS A 39 -3.53 -1.02 9.72
CA LYS A 39 -2.40 -0.16 9.35
C LYS A 39 -1.11 -0.57 10.07
N ALA A 40 -1.19 -0.88 11.36
CA ALA A 40 -0.04 -1.32 12.13
C ALA A 40 0.50 -2.68 11.64
N GLU A 41 -0.37 -3.65 11.34
CA GLU A 41 0.06 -4.91 10.73
C GLU A 41 0.70 -4.69 9.35
N ALA A 42 0.12 -3.83 8.49
CA ALA A 42 0.73 -3.49 7.22
C ALA A 42 2.12 -2.85 7.39
N VAL A 43 2.32 -2.03 8.42
CA VAL A 43 3.64 -1.47 8.79
C VAL A 43 4.59 -2.58 9.24
N ILE A 44 4.15 -3.50 10.09
CA ILE A 44 4.95 -4.65 10.56
C ILE A 44 5.43 -5.49 9.38
N GLU A 45 4.50 -5.87 8.49
CA GLU A 45 4.76 -6.70 7.32
C GLU A 45 5.69 -6.02 6.33
N SER A 46 5.44 -4.73 6.04
CA SER A 46 6.27 -3.95 5.10
C SER A 46 7.66 -3.63 5.66
N ASN A 47 7.86 -3.70 6.98
CA ASN A 47 9.10 -3.34 7.66
C ASN A 47 9.67 -4.51 8.48
N TYR A 48 9.65 -5.73 7.92
CA TYR A 48 10.11 -6.94 8.61
C TYR A 48 11.52 -6.83 9.22
N ASN A 49 12.42 -6.05 8.61
CA ASN A 49 13.77 -5.83 9.15
C ASN A 49 13.79 -5.07 10.49
N ILE A 50 12.79 -4.24 10.74
CA ILE A 50 12.60 -3.49 12.00
C ILE A 50 11.78 -4.34 12.98
N TYR A 51 10.73 -4.99 12.49
CA TYR A 51 9.83 -5.84 13.27
C TYR A 51 10.15 -7.33 13.09
N ASN A 52 11.43 -7.70 13.23
CA ASN A 52 11.90 -9.07 12.99
C ASN A 52 11.66 -10.02 14.17
N ASN A 53 11.28 -9.49 15.32
CA ASN A 53 11.03 -10.22 16.54
C ASN A 53 9.67 -9.84 17.14
N ASP A 54 9.12 -10.74 17.94
CA ASP A 54 7.76 -10.59 18.47
C ASP A 54 7.64 -9.46 19.50
N ALA A 55 8.73 -9.10 20.18
CA ALA A 55 8.72 -8.02 21.16
C ALA A 55 8.48 -6.66 20.49
N ASP A 56 9.13 -6.38 19.36
CA ASP A 56 8.96 -5.11 18.64
C ASP A 56 7.60 -5.04 17.91
N LYS A 57 7.11 -6.16 17.37
CA LYS A 57 5.74 -6.27 16.86
C LYS A 57 4.72 -5.95 17.94
N LYS A 58 4.92 -6.53 19.14
CA LYS A 58 4.03 -6.32 20.29
C LYS A 58 3.97 -4.84 20.71
N LYS A 59 5.11 -4.16 20.77
CA LYS A 59 5.16 -2.71 21.11
C LYS A 59 4.30 -1.86 20.17
N LEU A 60 4.34 -2.14 18.86
CA LEU A 60 3.54 -1.37 17.91
C LEU A 60 2.04 -1.66 18.07
N ARG A 61 1.64 -2.92 18.30
CA ARG A 61 0.25 -3.28 18.62
C ARG A 61 -0.23 -2.63 19.92
N GLU A 62 0.59 -2.67 20.96
CA GLU A 62 0.32 -2.00 22.24
C GLU A 62 0.16 -0.49 22.07
N ALA A 63 0.94 0.15 21.21
CA ALA A 63 0.80 1.56 20.90
C ALA A 63 -0.55 1.90 20.22
N VAL A 64 -1.06 1.01 19.36
CA VAL A 64 -2.40 1.14 18.77
C VAL A 64 -3.47 1.05 19.87
N PHE A 65 -3.40 0.04 20.73
CA PHE A 65 -4.36 -0.11 21.82
C PHE A 65 -4.35 1.09 22.78
N LEU A 66 -3.16 1.61 23.10
CA LEU A 66 -3.00 2.81 23.91
C LEU A 66 -3.66 4.04 23.27
N LYS A 67 -3.52 4.22 21.95
CA LYS A 67 -4.17 5.31 21.20
C LYS A 67 -5.70 5.26 21.33
N HIS A 68 -6.28 4.06 21.37
CA HIS A 68 -7.72 3.84 21.52
C HIS A 68 -8.20 3.74 22.97
N GLY A 69 -7.28 3.85 23.94
CA GLY A 69 -7.59 3.80 25.37
C GLY A 69 -8.07 2.43 25.84
N ILE A 70 -7.62 1.36 25.18
CA ILE A 70 -7.97 -0.03 25.53
C ILE A 70 -6.72 -0.87 25.80
N THR A 71 -6.90 -2.02 26.44
CA THR A 71 -5.87 -3.05 26.56
C THR A 71 -6.08 -4.18 25.55
N GLN A 72 -5.06 -5.02 25.36
CA GLN A 72 -5.17 -6.21 24.51
C GLN A 72 -6.27 -7.16 25.02
N GLU A 73 -6.38 -7.34 26.34
CA GLU A 73 -7.38 -8.21 26.95
C GLU A 73 -8.81 -7.69 26.70
N GLN A 74 -9.00 -6.37 26.72
CA GLN A 74 -10.28 -5.76 26.39
C GLN A 74 -10.61 -5.93 24.91
N PHE A 75 -9.62 -5.80 24.01
CA PHE A 75 -9.79 -6.09 22.60
C PHE A 75 -10.19 -7.56 22.36
N ASP A 76 -9.46 -8.50 22.97
CA ASP A 76 -9.74 -9.93 22.85
C ASP A 76 -11.14 -10.28 23.37
N THR A 77 -11.56 -9.68 24.49
CA THR A 77 -12.91 -9.83 25.05
C THR A 77 -13.98 -9.32 24.08
N ASN A 78 -13.72 -8.18 23.44
CA ASN A 78 -14.60 -7.62 22.44
C ASN A 78 -14.71 -8.51 21.19
N LEU A 79 -13.60 -9.08 20.72
CA LEU A 79 -13.60 -10.03 19.60
C LEU A 79 -14.44 -11.28 19.89
N VAL A 80 -14.39 -11.79 21.13
CA VAL A 80 -15.25 -12.91 21.54
C VAL A 80 -16.73 -12.50 21.45
N TRP A 81 -17.09 -11.33 21.97
CA TRP A 81 -18.47 -10.84 21.92
C TRP A 81 -18.96 -10.66 20.47
N TYR A 82 -18.17 -9.99 19.63
CA TYR A 82 -18.49 -9.78 18.21
C TYR A 82 -18.46 -11.08 17.40
N GLY A 83 -17.71 -12.09 17.83
CA GLY A 83 -17.78 -13.44 17.26
C GLY A 83 -19.15 -14.09 17.45
N HIS A 84 -19.87 -13.75 18.53
CA HIS A 84 -21.26 -14.15 18.74
C HIS A 84 -22.28 -13.22 18.06
N HIS A 85 -21.86 -12.03 17.60
CA HIS A 85 -22.67 -11.02 16.92
C HIS A 85 -22.15 -10.79 15.49
N ILE A 86 -22.05 -11.88 14.72
CA ILE A 86 -21.30 -11.90 13.47
C ILE A 86 -21.84 -10.94 12.38
N GLU A 87 -23.15 -10.68 12.37
CA GLU A 87 -23.77 -9.76 11.40
C GLU A 87 -23.34 -8.30 11.66
N GLU A 88 -23.26 -7.91 12.93
CA GLU A 88 -22.72 -6.59 13.34
C GLU A 88 -21.24 -6.50 13.02
N TYR A 89 -20.48 -7.57 13.30
CA TYR A 89 -19.05 -7.62 13.01
C TYR A 89 -18.74 -7.54 11.50
N MET A 90 -19.57 -8.13 10.65
CA MET A 90 -19.47 -7.99 9.20
C MET A 90 -19.68 -6.53 8.76
N THR A 91 -20.66 -5.85 9.35
CA THR A 91 -20.96 -4.44 9.07
C THR A 91 -19.79 -3.53 9.46
N ILE A 92 -19.17 -3.79 10.62
CA ILE A 92 -17.93 -3.14 11.05
C ILE A 92 -16.83 -3.34 10.01
N TYR A 93 -16.61 -4.58 9.56
CA TYR A 93 -15.56 -4.89 8.61
C TYR A 93 -15.76 -4.25 7.24
N GLU A 94 -17.00 -4.13 6.76
CA GLU A 94 -17.30 -3.40 5.52
C GLU A 94 -16.87 -1.93 5.61
N GLN A 95 -17.19 -1.27 6.73
CA GLN A 95 -16.75 0.11 7.00
C GLN A 95 -15.23 0.23 7.13
N VAL A 96 -14.57 -0.72 7.77
CA VAL A 96 -13.09 -0.77 7.87
C VAL A 96 -12.47 -0.83 6.47
N ILE A 97 -12.98 -1.71 5.60
CA ILE A 97 -12.49 -1.86 4.23
C ILE A 97 -12.73 -0.58 3.42
N GLU A 98 -13.93 0.00 3.51
CA GLU A 98 -14.27 1.23 2.80
C GLU A 98 -13.35 2.37 3.21
N ARG A 99 -13.13 2.57 4.51
CA ARG A 99 -12.25 3.62 5.03
C ARG A 99 -10.79 3.42 4.61
N LEU A 100 -10.27 2.19 4.72
CA LEU A 100 -8.91 1.88 4.28
C LEU A 100 -8.73 2.12 2.77
N LYS A 101 -9.74 1.80 1.94
CA LYS A 101 -9.71 2.12 0.51
C LYS A 101 -9.75 3.62 0.27
N ALA A 102 -10.63 4.35 0.95
CA ALA A 102 -10.76 5.79 0.80
C ALA A 102 -9.45 6.52 1.15
N GLU A 103 -8.84 6.19 2.29
CA GLU A 103 -7.56 6.77 2.70
C GLU A 103 -6.41 6.41 1.74
N ASN A 104 -6.42 5.19 1.17
CA ASN A 104 -5.42 4.79 0.17
C ASN A 104 -5.61 5.57 -1.15
N GLU A 105 -6.84 5.74 -1.61
CA GLU A 105 -7.13 6.58 -2.79
C GLU A 105 -6.80 8.05 -2.55
N GLU A 106 -7.05 8.58 -1.35
CA GLU A 106 -6.63 9.92 -0.96
C GLU A 106 -5.10 10.06 -0.97
N ALA A 107 -4.38 9.10 -0.38
CA ALA A 107 -2.92 9.07 -0.44
C ALA A 107 -2.41 9.03 -1.89
N LYS A 108 -3.03 8.24 -2.77
CA LYS A 108 -2.72 8.21 -4.21
C LYS A 108 -3.01 9.55 -4.89
N LYS A 109 -4.13 10.21 -4.55
CA LYS A 109 -4.47 11.53 -5.08
C LYS A 109 -3.47 12.59 -4.65
N LEU A 110 -3.06 12.62 -3.39
CA LEU A 110 -2.03 13.53 -2.91
C LEU A 110 -0.69 13.32 -3.65
N LEU A 111 -0.32 12.06 -3.92
CA LEU A 111 0.84 11.74 -4.76
C LEU A 111 0.65 12.13 -6.24
N ALA A 112 -0.59 12.20 -6.73
CA ALA A 112 -0.93 12.58 -8.10
C ALA A 112 -1.13 14.11 -8.28
N GLU A 113 -1.54 14.83 -7.24
CA GLU A 113 -1.72 16.29 -7.25
C GLU A 113 -0.39 17.04 -7.11
N ASP A 114 0.57 16.47 -6.36
CA ASP A 114 1.96 16.94 -6.33
C ASP A 114 2.67 16.73 -7.70
N ASN A 115 1.99 16.03 -8.63
CA ASN A 115 2.40 15.61 -9.96
C ASN A 115 1.72 16.46 -11.08
N SER A 116 1.82 17.79 -11.00
CA SER A 116 1.05 18.76 -11.82
C SER A 116 1.43 18.91 -13.31
N GLN A 117 1.65 17.80 -14.02
CA GLN A 117 1.52 17.76 -15.48
C GLN A 117 0.70 16.53 -15.87
N THR A 118 -0.59 16.68 -16.13
CA THR A 118 -1.48 15.53 -16.36
C THR A 118 -1.12 14.74 -17.63
N MET A 119 -0.54 15.39 -18.65
CA MET A 119 -0.19 14.77 -19.93
C MET A 119 1.29 14.96 -20.27
N SER A 120 1.91 13.92 -20.81
CA SER A 120 3.25 13.99 -21.43
C SER A 120 3.18 14.70 -22.78
N GLN A 121 4.29 15.34 -23.17
CA GLN A 121 4.40 15.96 -24.49
C GLN A 121 4.58 14.87 -25.57
N PRO A 122 4.09 15.08 -26.80
CA PRO A 122 4.42 14.21 -27.93
C PRO A 122 5.90 14.39 -28.31
N GLY A 123 6.58 13.28 -28.62
CA GLY A 123 7.99 13.27 -29.04
C GLY A 123 8.73 11.98 -28.68
N ASP A 124 9.88 11.78 -29.34
CA ASP A 124 10.67 10.55 -29.23
C ASP A 124 11.48 10.45 -27.93
N SER A 125 11.67 11.54 -27.21
CA SER A 125 12.40 11.58 -25.94
C SER A 125 11.81 12.65 -25.04
N VAL A 126 11.09 12.24 -24.00
CA VAL A 126 10.27 13.13 -23.17
C VAL A 126 10.49 12.80 -21.71
N ASP A 127 10.79 13.83 -20.90
CA ASP A 127 10.78 13.70 -19.44
C ASP A 127 9.33 13.58 -18.96
N VAL A 128 8.97 12.41 -18.46
CA VAL A 128 7.64 12.10 -17.93
C VAL A 128 7.61 12.18 -16.40
N TRP A 129 8.70 12.63 -15.75
CA TRP A 129 8.72 12.89 -14.32
C TRP A 129 7.90 14.12 -13.97
N LYS A 130 6.97 13.96 -13.03
CA LYS A 130 5.98 14.98 -12.68
C LYS A 130 6.12 15.50 -11.24
N GLN A 131 6.93 14.85 -10.39
CA GLN A 131 7.08 15.19 -8.97
C GLN A 131 8.21 16.21 -8.75
N THR A 132 8.45 16.58 -7.49
CA THR A 132 9.65 17.29 -7.07
C THR A 132 10.92 16.60 -7.59
N ARG A 133 11.85 17.39 -8.11
CA ARG A 133 13.10 16.90 -8.72
C ARG A 133 14.23 16.69 -7.71
N ALA A 134 13.97 16.93 -6.43
CA ALA A 134 14.91 16.76 -5.34
C ALA A 134 14.22 16.14 -4.14
N HIS A 135 14.96 15.32 -3.40
CA HIS A 135 14.49 14.66 -2.19
C HIS A 135 15.65 14.53 -1.18
N VAL A 136 15.35 14.67 0.10
CA VAL A 136 16.32 14.52 1.18
C VAL A 136 15.94 13.32 2.04
N PHE A 137 16.84 12.35 2.12
CA PHE A 137 16.72 11.24 3.04
C PHE A 137 17.55 11.52 4.30
N ASP A 138 17.02 11.11 5.46
CA ASP A 138 17.68 11.26 6.74
C ASP A 138 17.82 9.88 7.37
N THR A 139 19.05 9.42 7.57
CA THR A 139 19.33 8.04 7.98
C THR A 139 18.62 7.59 9.26
N ARG A 140 18.15 8.53 10.11
CA ARG A 140 17.43 8.22 11.35
C ARG A 140 15.91 8.36 11.26
N GLN A 141 15.37 8.87 10.14
CA GLN A 141 13.93 8.97 9.95
C GLN A 141 13.33 7.64 9.48
N ALA A 142 12.15 7.30 9.99
CA ALA A 142 11.43 6.08 9.60
C ALA A 142 10.83 6.18 8.18
N THR A 143 10.41 7.38 7.79
CA THR A 143 9.85 7.70 6.47
C THR A 143 10.94 8.14 5.49
N ASN A 144 11.81 7.19 5.12
CA ASN A 144 12.88 7.39 4.13
C ASN A 144 12.53 6.76 2.78
N LEU A 145 11.46 7.26 2.18
CA LEU A 145 10.89 6.68 0.97
C LEU A 145 10.46 7.79 0.02
N LEU A 146 10.97 7.75 -1.20
CA LEU A 146 10.45 8.48 -2.34
C LEU A 146 9.74 7.47 -3.23
N THR A 147 8.44 7.66 -3.49
CA THR A 147 7.67 6.81 -4.41
C THR A 147 7.17 7.61 -5.59
N PHE A 148 7.03 6.94 -6.73
CA PHE A 148 6.39 7.54 -7.89
C PHE A 148 5.48 6.54 -8.57
N ASP A 149 4.47 7.10 -9.20
CA ASP A 149 3.47 6.40 -9.96
C ASP A 149 3.02 7.26 -11.13
N ILE A 150 3.11 6.70 -12.33
CA ILE A 150 2.77 7.35 -13.58
C ILE A 150 1.77 6.45 -14.30
N ALA A 151 0.54 6.95 -14.43
CA ALA A 151 -0.44 6.40 -15.34
C ALA A 151 -0.06 6.74 -16.79
N PRO A 152 -0.07 5.75 -17.71
CA PRO A 152 0.22 6.00 -19.12
C PRO A 152 -0.88 6.86 -19.74
N ASP A 153 -0.46 7.77 -20.62
CA ASP A 153 -1.34 8.57 -21.47
C ASP A 153 -1.25 8.11 -22.94
N GLU A 154 -1.92 8.81 -23.85
CA GLU A 154 -1.97 8.50 -25.29
C GLU A 154 -0.59 8.44 -25.97
N ASN A 155 0.46 9.02 -25.38
CA ASN A 155 1.81 9.02 -25.94
C ASN A 155 2.67 7.84 -25.43
N PHE A 156 2.14 6.95 -24.58
CA PHE A 156 2.84 5.76 -24.10
C PHE A 156 2.55 4.59 -25.03
N HIS A 157 3.60 3.98 -25.56
CA HIS A 157 3.51 2.89 -26.53
C HIS A 157 4.14 1.61 -25.98
N THR A 158 3.78 0.48 -26.56
CA THR A 158 4.51 -0.77 -26.32
C THR A 158 5.96 -0.61 -26.76
N ARG A 159 6.88 -1.36 -26.12
CA ARG A 159 8.35 -1.24 -26.31
C ARG A 159 9.00 0.06 -25.89
N ASP A 160 8.26 0.98 -25.26
CA ASP A 160 8.84 2.20 -24.73
C ASP A 160 9.98 1.89 -23.76
N TYR A 161 11.02 2.73 -23.84
CA TYR A 161 12.18 2.67 -22.98
C TYR A 161 12.12 3.79 -21.96
N PHE A 162 12.28 3.46 -20.70
CA PHE A 162 12.25 4.39 -19.59
C PHE A 162 13.61 4.43 -18.91
N GLU A 163 14.09 5.63 -18.62
CA GLU A 163 15.36 5.85 -17.93
C GLU A 163 15.14 6.79 -16.75
N LEU A 164 15.11 6.23 -15.54
CA LEU A 164 15.12 7.02 -14.31
C LEU A 164 16.55 7.50 -14.05
N ARG A 165 16.73 8.80 -13.85
CA ARG A 165 18.03 9.40 -13.58
C ARG A 165 17.94 10.42 -12.48
N PHE A 166 18.94 10.42 -11.62
CA PHE A 166 19.11 11.42 -10.59
C PHE A 166 20.56 11.50 -10.11
N LYS A 167 20.91 12.58 -9.42
CA LYS A 167 22.24 12.79 -8.85
C LYS A 167 22.21 12.58 -7.34
N VAL A 168 23.10 11.72 -6.86
CA VAL A 168 23.29 11.40 -5.44
C VAL A 168 24.40 12.28 -4.87
N LEU A 169 24.14 12.92 -3.73
CA LEU A 169 25.07 13.81 -3.04
C LEU A 169 25.16 13.45 -1.55
N LEU A 170 26.35 13.62 -0.97
CA LEU A 170 26.63 13.40 0.45
C LEU A 170 26.25 11.99 0.92
N LEU A 171 26.63 10.95 0.18
CA LEU A 171 26.31 9.57 0.54
C LEU A 171 27.14 9.15 1.76
N PRO A 172 26.53 8.96 2.95
CA PRO A 172 27.27 8.51 4.11
C PRO A 172 27.74 7.06 3.94
N LYS A 173 28.65 6.60 4.80
CA LYS A 173 29.00 5.18 4.87
C LYS A 173 27.84 4.42 5.53
N LEU A 174 27.14 3.63 4.73
CA LEU A 174 25.94 2.90 5.16
C LEU A 174 26.19 1.39 5.22
N ALA A 175 25.55 0.73 6.18
CA ALA A 175 25.58 -0.73 6.29
C ALA A 175 24.64 -1.38 5.26
N VAL A 176 23.47 -0.76 5.03
CA VAL A 176 22.54 -1.13 3.97
C VAL A 176 22.46 0.00 2.96
N LYS A 177 22.65 -0.33 1.68
CA LYS A 177 22.66 0.66 0.60
C LYS A 177 21.24 1.12 0.29
N PRO A 178 21.04 2.39 -0.12
CA PRO A 178 19.76 2.82 -0.68
C PRO A 178 19.44 1.98 -1.91
N GLN A 179 18.18 1.59 -2.06
CA GLN A 179 17.72 0.79 -3.19
C GLN A 179 16.79 1.63 -4.06
N VAL A 180 16.99 1.50 -5.37
CA VAL A 180 16.15 2.08 -6.41
C VAL A 180 15.43 0.95 -7.10
N TYR A 181 14.12 1.08 -7.25
CA TYR A 181 13.27 0.11 -7.92
C TYR A 181 12.35 0.82 -8.90
N MET A 182 12.16 0.24 -10.07
CA MET A 182 11.21 0.71 -11.06
C MET A 182 10.57 -0.48 -11.78
N ALA A 183 9.26 -0.41 -12.00
CA ALA A 183 8.48 -1.47 -12.61
C ALA A 183 7.36 -0.95 -13.50
N ILE A 184 7.05 -1.74 -14.51
CA ILE A 184 5.90 -1.57 -15.39
C ILE A 184 4.95 -2.73 -15.12
N ARG A 185 3.69 -2.41 -14.85
CA ARG A 185 2.59 -3.36 -14.92
C ARG A 185 1.92 -3.22 -16.27
N HIS A 186 1.74 -4.35 -16.95
CA HIS A 186 1.06 -4.40 -18.23
C HIS A 186 -0.43 -4.75 -18.07
N SER A 187 -1.20 -4.56 -19.14
CA SER A 187 -2.64 -4.86 -19.18
C SER A 187 -2.97 -6.34 -18.97
N ASN A 188 -2.01 -7.24 -19.23
CA ASN A 188 -2.11 -8.67 -18.98
C ASN A 188 -1.57 -9.07 -17.58
N ASN A 189 -1.48 -8.12 -16.64
CA ASN A 189 -0.97 -8.29 -15.28
C ASN A 189 0.50 -8.70 -15.12
N ASP A 190 1.24 -8.94 -16.22
CA ASP A 190 2.67 -9.17 -16.16
C ASP A 190 3.42 -7.93 -15.66
N VAL A 191 4.48 -8.17 -14.88
CA VAL A 191 5.32 -7.11 -14.31
C VAL A 191 6.75 -7.25 -14.79
N VAL A 192 7.26 -6.20 -15.44
CA VAL A 192 8.69 -6.08 -15.78
C VAL A 192 9.31 -5.03 -14.88
N TYR A 193 10.45 -5.33 -14.26
CA TYR A 193 11.08 -4.44 -13.31
C TYR A 193 12.60 -4.47 -13.39
N ASN A 194 13.22 -3.40 -12.90
CA ASN A 194 14.66 -3.32 -12.70
C ASN A 194 14.94 -2.68 -11.35
N GLN A 195 16.12 -2.96 -10.79
CA GLN A 195 16.54 -2.40 -9.51
C GLN A 195 18.05 -2.21 -9.46
N VAL A 196 18.49 -1.23 -8.69
CA VAL A 196 19.92 -0.97 -8.46
C VAL A 196 20.17 -0.42 -7.05
N ASP A 197 21.29 -0.83 -6.46
CA ASP A 197 21.76 -0.26 -5.20
C ASP A 197 22.62 0.97 -5.45
N VAL A 198 22.37 2.03 -4.68
CA VAL A 198 23.19 3.24 -4.70
C VAL A 198 24.49 2.99 -3.92
N THR A 199 25.59 2.83 -4.64
CA THR A 199 26.90 2.46 -4.08
C THR A 199 27.88 3.63 -3.99
N ARG A 200 27.63 4.71 -4.74
CA ARG A 200 28.52 5.86 -4.87
C ARG A 200 27.74 7.14 -5.11
N GLU A 201 28.39 8.26 -4.83
CA GLU A 201 27.90 9.57 -5.22
C GLU A 201 27.95 9.78 -6.74
N GLY A 202 27.20 10.77 -7.22
CA GLY A 202 27.11 11.12 -8.63
C GLY A 202 25.84 10.61 -9.31
N TRP A 203 25.91 10.43 -10.62
CA TRP A 203 24.74 10.02 -11.40
C TRP A 203 24.38 8.55 -11.14
N CYS A 204 23.12 8.33 -10.77
CA CYS A 204 22.47 7.03 -10.75
C CYS A 204 21.47 6.97 -11.91
N THR A 205 21.46 5.84 -12.61
CA THR A 205 20.60 5.61 -13.77
C THR A 205 19.99 4.22 -13.66
N LEU A 206 18.67 4.12 -13.82
CA LEU A 206 17.95 2.86 -13.83
C LEU A 206 17.10 2.76 -15.10
N PRO A 207 17.54 1.95 -16.08
CA PRO A 207 16.77 1.73 -17.31
C PRO A 207 15.70 0.65 -17.13
N LEU A 208 14.61 0.73 -17.87
CA LEU A 208 13.56 -0.29 -17.93
C LEU A 208 12.90 -0.25 -19.30
N GLN A 209 12.63 -1.41 -19.88
CA GLN A 209 11.94 -1.51 -21.15
C GLN A 209 10.58 -2.18 -20.98
N SER A 210 9.55 -1.60 -21.61
CA SER A 210 8.22 -2.21 -21.72
C SER A 210 8.24 -3.41 -22.66
N ASP A 211 7.35 -4.36 -22.43
CA ASP A 211 7.19 -5.49 -23.34
C ASP A 211 6.62 -5.08 -24.70
N SER A 212 6.73 -6.01 -25.66
CA SER A 212 6.30 -5.81 -27.05
C SER A 212 4.83 -6.13 -27.32
N VAL A 213 4.13 -6.74 -26.37
CA VAL A 213 2.86 -7.44 -26.63
C VAL A 213 1.67 -6.75 -25.97
N SER A 214 1.79 -6.36 -24.70
CA SER A 214 0.72 -5.77 -23.91
C SER A 214 0.96 -4.28 -23.67
N SER A 215 -0.12 -3.50 -23.62
CA SER A 215 -0.02 -2.08 -23.30
C SER A 215 0.35 -1.88 -21.83
N LEU A 216 0.96 -0.74 -21.52
CA LEU A 216 1.29 -0.37 -20.16
C LEU A 216 -0.02 -0.01 -19.41
N LEU A 217 -0.14 -0.52 -18.19
CA LEU A 217 -1.19 -0.12 -17.25
C LEU A 217 -0.67 0.94 -16.27
N ARG A 218 0.58 0.80 -15.82
CA ARG A 218 1.19 1.67 -14.80
C ARG A 218 2.71 1.56 -14.81
N LEU A 219 3.41 2.69 -14.70
CA LEU A 219 4.86 2.76 -14.44
C LEU A 219 5.05 3.31 -13.03
N TYR A 220 5.67 2.54 -12.14
CA TYR A 220 5.80 2.90 -10.73
C TYR A 220 7.16 2.48 -10.18
N GLY A 221 7.54 3.07 -9.05
CA GLY A 221 8.81 2.75 -8.44
C GLY A 221 9.05 3.49 -7.14
N TYR A 222 10.24 3.27 -6.58
CA TYR A 222 10.65 3.94 -5.37
C TYR A 222 12.17 4.06 -5.25
N VAL A 223 12.59 5.03 -4.44
CA VAL A 223 13.92 5.08 -3.84
C VAL A 223 13.74 4.99 -2.34
N VAL A 224 14.37 3.99 -1.73
CA VAL A 224 14.27 3.76 -0.28
C VAL A 224 15.65 3.82 0.35
N LEU A 225 15.75 4.52 1.48
CA LEU A 225 16.89 4.44 2.38
C LEU A 225 16.44 3.74 3.67
N PRO A 226 16.82 2.47 3.90
CA PRO A 226 16.54 1.81 5.17
C PRO A 226 17.17 2.58 6.33
N VAL A 227 16.51 2.61 7.49
CA VAL A 227 17.03 3.25 8.71
C VAL A 227 18.44 2.74 9.02
N GLN A 228 19.35 3.65 9.37
CA GLN A 228 20.75 3.35 9.68
C GLN A 228 21.09 3.87 11.08
N PRO A 229 21.98 3.18 11.81
CA PRO A 229 22.45 3.65 13.12
C PRO A 229 23.35 4.89 13.01
N VAL A 230 23.91 5.16 11.83
CA VAL A 230 24.78 6.31 11.57
C VAL A 230 23.91 7.54 11.29
N GLN A 231 24.23 8.68 11.89
CA GLN A 231 23.58 9.95 11.57
C GLN A 231 24.15 10.54 10.27
N GLY A 232 23.28 10.87 9.32
CA GLY A 232 23.66 11.47 8.05
C GLY A 232 22.43 11.86 7.23
N LYS A 233 22.64 12.72 6.24
CA LYS A 233 21.63 13.08 5.26
C LYS A 233 22.15 12.72 3.87
N LEU A 234 21.29 12.13 3.07
CA LEU A 234 21.52 11.82 1.67
C LEU A 234 20.63 12.72 0.83
N TYR A 235 21.20 13.39 -0.15
CA TYR A 235 20.45 14.26 -1.05
C TYR A 235 20.39 13.61 -2.42
N ILE A 236 19.18 13.58 -2.97
CA ILE A 236 18.94 13.25 -4.37
C ILE A 236 18.42 14.51 -5.05
N ASP A 237 18.96 14.82 -6.22
CA ASP A 237 18.58 15.99 -7.00
C ASP A 237 18.56 15.66 -8.50
N SER A 238 18.01 16.57 -9.30
CA SER A 238 17.87 16.45 -10.76
C SER A 238 17.18 15.15 -11.16
N ILE A 239 16.16 14.74 -10.40
CA ILE A 239 15.35 13.57 -10.72
C ILE A 239 14.61 13.83 -12.04
N SER A 240 14.72 12.86 -12.94
CA SER A 240 14.08 12.85 -14.24
C SER A 240 13.78 11.42 -14.65
N LEU A 241 12.72 11.24 -15.42
CA LEU A 241 12.33 9.94 -15.94
C LEU A 241 12.04 10.11 -17.42
N VAL A 242 12.99 9.72 -18.25
CA VAL A 242 12.90 9.96 -19.70
C VAL A 242 12.28 8.74 -20.37
N ARG A 243 11.12 8.93 -21.01
CA ARG A 243 10.55 7.99 -21.97
C ARG A 243 11.21 8.18 -23.33
N ARG A 244 11.58 7.10 -24.00
CA ARG A 244 12.03 7.10 -25.39
C ARG A 244 11.28 6.08 -26.24
N HIS A 245 10.88 6.50 -27.44
CA HIS A 245 10.36 5.60 -28.47
C HIS A 245 11.52 5.04 -29.29
N TYR A 246 11.58 3.71 -29.47
CA TYR A 246 12.57 3.07 -30.32
C TYR A 246 11.86 2.30 -31.44
N ASN A 247 12.14 2.69 -32.70
CA ASN A 247 11.51 2.08 -33.87
C ASN A 247 12.28 0.86 -34.42
N ASP A 248 13.62 0.81 -34.31
CA ASP A 248 14.43 -0.18 -35.07
C ASP A 248 15.46 -1.00 -34.26
N ARG A 249 16.18 -0.39 -33.31
CA ARG A 249 17.20 -1.07 -32.47
C ARG A 249 17.03 -0.68 -31.01
N PHE A 250 16.66 -1.65 -30.19
CA PHE A 250 16.43 -1.46 -28.76
C PHE A 250 17.65 -1.90 -27.93
N PRO A 251 18.11 -1.10 -26.97
CA PRO A 251 19.10 -1.54 -26.00
C PRO A 251 18.46 -2.59 -25.09
N GLN A 252 18.99 -3.82 -25.11
CA GLN A 252 18.57 -4.85 -24.16
C GLN A 252 18.98 -4.43 -22.74
N VAL A 253 18.00 -4.31 -21.85
CA VAL A 253 18.26 -4.06 -20.43
C VAL A 253 18.55 -5.39 -19.74
N SER A 254 19.82 -5.79 -19.74
CA SER A 254 20.26 -7.11 -19.24
C SER A 254 19.96 -7.36 -17.75
N THR A 255 19.74 -6.32 -16.96
CA THR A 255 19.47 -6.43 -15.52
C THR A 255 17.98 -6.49 -15.16
N GLN A 256 17.09 -6.24 -16.14
CA GLN A 256 15.66 -6.28 -15.89
C GLN A 256 15.17 -7.72 -15.71
N LYS A 257 14.09 -7.87 -14.95
CA LYS A 257 13.44 -9.15 -14.67
C LYS A 257 11.97 -9.05 -15.04
N SER A 258 11.38 -10.17 -15.43
CA SER A 258 9.95 -10.30 -15.70
C SER A 258 9.33 -11.29 -14.72
N LEU A 259 8.16 -10.93 -14.20
CA LEU A 259 7.30 -11.76 -13.37
C LEU A 259 5.98 -11.92 -14.13
N PRO A 260 5.70 -13.11 -14.69
CA PRO A 260 4.42 -13.38 -15.32
C PRO A 260 3.30 -13.41 -14.27
N GLU A 261 2.06 -13.17 -14.70
CA GLU A 261 0.87 -13.36 -13.85
C GLU A 261 0.91 -14.75 -13.18
N SER A 262 0.81 -14.80 -11.85
CA SER A 262 0.82 -16.08 -11.12
C SER A 262 -0.42 -16.92 -11.49
N PRO A 263 -0.28 -18.23 -11.78
CA PRO A 263 -1.42 -19.11 -12.04
C PRO A 263 -2.36 -19.30 -10.82
N ASP A 264 -2.06 -18.71 -9.65
CA ASP A 264 -2.82 -18.88 -8.41
C ASP A 264 -4.29 -18.39 -8.46
N HIS A 265 -4.68 -17.63 -9.50
CA HIS A 265 -6.07 -17.29 -9.74
C HIS A 265 -6.96 -18.50 -10.11
N GLU A 266 -6.38 -19.64 -10.52
CA GLU A 266 -7.14 -20.90 -10.62
C GLU A 266 -7.38 -21.56 -9.27
N GLN A 267 -6.46 -21.45 -8.30
CA GLN A 267 -6.67 -22.03 -6.97
C GLN A 267 -7.75 -21.28 -6.17
N HIS A 268 -7.81 -19.95 -6.26
CA HIS A 268 -8.87 -19.17 -5.59
C HIS A 268 -10.28 -19.45 -6.14
N ARG A 269 -10.43 -19.81 -7.43
CA ARG A 269 -11.70 -20.27 -7.99
C ARG A 269 -12.12 -21.65 -7.46
N ASN A 270 -11.14 -22.51 -7.15
CA ASN A 270 -11.40 -23.87 -6.65
C ASN A 270 -11.91 -23.87 -5.19
N TRP A 271 -11.45 -22.93 -4.35
CA TRP A 271 -11.94 -22.79 -2.96
C TRP A 271 -13.39 -22.28 -2.88
N GLN A 272 -13.79 -21.36 -3.75
CA GLN A 272 -15.18 -20.90 -3.88
C GLN A 272 -16.11 -22.02 -4.38
N GLY A 273 -15.60 -22.92 -5.23
CA GLY A 273 -16.32 -24.12 -5.69
C GLY A 273 -16.48 -25.20 -4.60
N ALA A 274 -15.46 -25.39 -3.76
CA ALA A 274 -15.48 -26.34 -2.65
C ALA A 274 -16.46 -25.91 -1.53
N LEU A 275 -16.53 -24.62 -1.20
CA LEU A 275 -17.48 -24.08 -0.22
C LEU A 275 -18.94 -24.18 -0.68
N LYS A 276 -19.20 -24.14 -1.99
CA LYS A 276 -20.54 -24.38 -2.55
C LYS A 276 -20.99 -25.84 -2.49
N ARG A 277 -20.06 -26.81 -2.50
CA ARG A 277 -20.41 -28.25 -2.37
C ARG A 277 -20.70 -28.68 -0.94
N ILE A 278 -20.12 -28.00 0.06
CA ILE A 278 -20.36 -28.31 1.48
C ILE A 278 -21.76 -27.81 1.93
N LYS A 279 -22.38 -26.88 1.20
CA LYS A 279 -23.68 -26.28 1.54
C LYS A 279 -24.89 -26.97 0.88
N ILE A 280 -24.70 -28.10 0.19
CA ILE A 280 -25.77 -28.86 -0.49
C ILE A 280 -26.04 -30.21 0.20
N ASP A 281 -25.16 -30.68 1.08
CA ASP A 281 -25.30 -31.96 1.81
C ASP A 281 -25.50 -31.79 3.34
N SER A 282 -26.06 -30.66 3.79
CA SER A 282 -26.49 -30.44 5.19
C SER A 282 -27.96 -30.04 5.28
#